data_AF-A0A5K0Y436-F1
#
_entry.id   AF-A0A5K0Y436-F1
#
_cell.length_a   1.000
_cell.length_b   1.000
_cell.length_c   1.000
_cell.angle_alpha   90.00
_cell.angle_beta   90.00
_cell.angle_gamma   90.00
#
_symmetry.space_group_name_H-M   'P 1'
#
loop_
_entity.id
_entity.type
_entity.pdbx_description
1 polymer ?
#
loop_
_entity_poly.entity_id
_entity_poly.type
_entity_poly.pdbx_seq_one_letter_code
_entity_poly.pdbx_strand_id
1 'polypeptide(L)' 'ILEHKEASLFDVGSTKENKAHYDLPQISLKAIQSATVNFAEENKIGEGGYGPVYM' A
#
# COMPACT_ATOMS: atom_id res chain seq x y z
N ILE A 1 9.63 33.40 14.04
CA ILE A 1 8.68 32.37 14.52
C ILE A 1 8.15 31.65 13.30
N LEU A 2 8.59 30.40 13.19
CA LEU A 2 8.08 29.25 12.44
C LEU A 2 7.69 29.39 10.95
N GLU A 3 8.49 28.69 10.14
CA GLU A 3 8.24 28.20 8.78
C GLU A 3 7.19 27.08 8.79
N HIS A 4 6.22 27.09 7.87
CA HIS A 4 5.54 25.86 7.41
C HIS A 4 5.15 25.98 5.93
N LYS A 5 5.91 25.24 5.12
CA LYS A 5 5.62 24.74 3.78
C LYS A 5 4.39 23.84 3.82
N GLU A 6 3.52 23.89 2.81
CA GLU A 6 2.88 22.69 2.26
C GLU A 6 2.62 22.95 0.77
N ALA A 7 3.29 22.15 -0.07
CA ALA A 7 3.11 22.18 -1.51
C ALA A 7 1.74 21.59 -1.86
N SER A 8 1.09 22.15 -2.87
CA SER A 8 -0.27 21.81 -3.30
C SER A 8 -0.48 20.30 -3.44
N LEU A 9 -1.52 19.80 -2.78
CA LEU A 9 -2.15 18.51 -3.09
C LEU A 9 -2.44 18.45 -4.60
N PHE A 10 -1.98 17.38 -5.25
CA PHE A 10 -2.32 17.08 -6.64
C PHE A 10 -3.84 16.97 -6.78
N ASP A 11 -4.41 17.83 -7.63
CA ASP A 11 -5.80 17.76 -8.06
C ASP A 11 -6.00 16.54 -8.97
N VAL A 12 -6.62 15.49 -8.42
CA VAL A 12 -7.32 14.50 -9.22
C VAL A 12 -8.71 14.30 -8.60
N GLY A 13 -9.68 14.98 -9.20
CA GLY A 13 -11.06 14.52 -9.40
C GLY A 13 -11.82 14.03 -8.15
N SER A 14 -12.69 14.90 -7.65
CA SER A 14 -13.72 14.62 -6.65
C SER A 14 -14.61 13.41 -7.01
N THR A 15 -14.38 12.25 -6.40
CA THR A 15 -15.43 11.24 -6.14
C THR A 15 -15.76 11.24 -4.64
N LYS A 16 -17.01 11.59 -4.31
CA LYS A 16 -17.53 11.51 -2.93
C LYS A 16 -17.84 10.05 -2.62
N GLU A 17 -16.81 9.29 -2.26
CA GLU A 17 -16.96 7.92 -1.77
C GLU A 17 -17.30 7.98 -0.28
N ASN A 18 -18.31 7.21 0.16
CA ASN A 18 -18.59 7.01 1.58
C ASN A 18 -17.37 6.33 2.22
N LYS A 19 -16.38 7.12 2.64
CA LYS A 19 -15.20 6.65 3.37
C LYS A 19 -15.66 6.26 4.77
N ALA A 20 -16.12 5.03 4.93
CA ALA A 20 -15.85 4.32 6.16
C ALA A 20 -14.33 4.40 6.34
N HIS A 21 -13.88 5.30 7.21
CA HIS A 21 -12.47 5.50 7.52
C HIS A 21 -12.06 4.27 8.31
N TYR A 22 -11.74 3.19 7.62
CA TYR A 22 -11.07 2.08 8.26
C TYR A 22 -9.65 2.55 8.55
N ASP A 23 -9.26 2.59 9.83
CA ASP A 23 -7.88 2.82 10.27
C ASP A 23 -7.01 1.61 9.89
N LEU A 24 -6.90 1.34 8.59
CA LEU A 24 -6.09 0.26 8.04
C LEU A 24 -4.65 0.76 7.88
N PRO A 25 -3.66 -0.04 8.31
CA PRO A 25 -2.28 0.26 8.01
C PRO A 25 -2.06 0.38 6.51
N GLN A 26 -1.53 1.52 6.08
CA GLN A 26 -1.10 1.70 4.70
C GLN A 26 0.33 1.19 4.56
N ILE A 27 0.51 0.17 3.72
CA ILE A 27 1.81 -0.42 3.43
C ILE A 27 2.16 -0.11 1.97
N SER A 28 3.36 0.42 1.72
CA SER A 28 3.81 0.68 0.36
C SER A 28 4.14 -0.62 -0.39
N LEU A 29 3.92 -0.65 -1.70
CA LEU A 29 4.30 -1.80 -2.53
C LEU A 29 5.80 -2.13 -2.41
N LYS A 30 6.65 -1.09 -2.31
CA LYS A 30 8.10 -1.27 -2.11
C LYS A 30 8.42 -2.01 -0.81
N ALA A 31 7.67 -1.74 0.27
CA ALA A 31 7.84 -2.46 1.53
C ALA A 31 7.46 -3.94 1.38
N ILE A 32 6.36 -4.24 0.67
CA ILE A 32 5.94 -5.62 0.37
C ILE A 32 7.01 -6.34 -0.45
N GLN A 33 7.48 -5.72 -1.54
CA GLN A 33 8.54 -6.27 -2.38
C GLN A 33 9.83 -6.53 -1.57
N SER A 34 10.21 -5.61 -0.69
CA SER A 34 11.38 -5.81 0.16
C SER A 34 11.21 -6.96 1.14
N ALA A 35 10.01 -7.13 1.70
CA ALA A 35 9.72 -8.21 2.65
C ALA A 35 9.71 -9.58 1.97
N THR A 36 9.14 -9.68 0.77
CA THR A 36 9.00 -10.96 0.03
C THR A 36 10.18 -11.29 -0.87
N VAL A 37 11.28 -10.51 -0.81
CA VAL A 37 12.43 -10.62 -1.73
C VAL A 37 11.97 -10.56 -3.19
N ASN A 38 11.14 -9.58 -3.49
CA ASN A 38 10.48 -9.36 -4.77
C ASN A 38 9.63 -10.56 -5.23
N PHE A 39 8.83 -11.11 -4.31
CA PHE A 39 7.96 -12.28 -4.55
C PHE A 39 8.74 -13.51 -4.99
N ALA A 40 9.89 -13.78 -4.35
CA ALA A 40 10.70 -14.95 -4.61
C ALA A 40 9.92 -16.25 -4.36
N GLU A 41 10.06 -17.24 -5.24
CA GLU A 41 9.38 -18.54 -5.10
C GLU A 41 9.81 -19.27 -3.81
N GLU A 42 11.03 -19.04 -3.32
CA GLU A 42 11.50 -19.61 -2.05
C GLU A 42 10.69 -19.13 -0.82
N ASN A 43 10.08 -17.95 -0.92
CA ASN A 43 9.23 -17.37 0.13
C ASN A 43 7.75 -17.72 -0.05
N LYS A 44 7.38 -18.39 -1.15
CA LYS A 44 6.01 -18.82 -1.40
C LYS A 44 5.67 -20.00 -0.50
N ILE A 45 4.63 -19.84 0.31
CA ILE A 45 4.16 -20.88 1.24
C ILE A 45 2.94 -21.64 0.72
N GLY A 46 2.33 -21.17 -0.38
CA GLY A 46 1.21 -21.84 -1.02
C GLY A 46 0.58 -21.01 -2.15
N GLU A 47 -0.35 -21.65 -2.86
CA GLU A 47 -1.17 -21.01 -3.89
C GLU A 47 -2.58 -21.62 -3.87
N GLY A 48 -3.58 -20.76 -3.95
CA GLY A 48 -4.99 -21.16 -4.11
C GLY A 48 -5.63 -20.44 -5.29
N GLY A 49 -6.94 -20.61 -5.48
CA GLY A 49 -7.69 -19.99 -6.59
C GLY A 49 -7.70 -18.45 -6.59
N TYR A 50 -7.18 -17.81 -5.54
CA TYR A 50 -7.06 -16.36 -5.39
C TYR A 50 -5.62 -15.85 -5.50
N GLY A 51 -4.65 -16.74 -5.74
CA GLY A 51 -3.25 -16.41 -5.96
C GLY A 51 -2.26 -16.98 -4.93
N PRO A 52 -0.97 -16.63 -5.08
CA PRO A 52 0.12 -17.09 -4.22
C PRO A 52 0.15 -16.35 -2.86
N VAL A 53 0.66 -17.04 -1.85
CA VAL A 53 0.90 -16.49 -0.49
C VAL A 53 2.40 -16.57 -0.20
N TYR A 54 2.97 -15.46 0.27
CA TYR A 54 4.40 -15.35 0.59
C TYR A 54 4.59 -15.02 2.07
N MET A 55 5.68 -15.51 2.67
CA MET A 55 6.17 -15.10 4.00
C MET A 55 7.17 -13.97 3.93
#